data_AF-A0A0D7WXV8-F1
#
_entry.id   AF-A0A0D7WXV8-F1
#
_cell.length_a   1.000
_cell.length_b   1.000
_cell.length_c   1.000
_cell.angle_alpha   90.00
_cell.angle_beta   90.00
_cell.angle_gamma   90.00
#
_symmetry.space_group_name_H-M   'P 1'
#
loop_
_entity.id
_entity.type
_entity.pdbx_description
1 polymer ?
#
loop_
_entity_poly.entity_id
_entity_poly.type
_entity_poly.pdbx_seq_one_letter_code
_entity_poly.pdbx_strand_id
1 'polypeptide(L)'
;MERHLNKMIKELLKEAGLDPDSPSFIHDPAYAPFKHTYMLVTDLGLTTVDYYIWKKWLSEEQRNKHKRSIFDMGVSDKPQILTHSMLYKEIANEELADDEVVRQKIVGEKSSIKSKLKEALNFNLDRFGPEQDYEKLKLLNLLYWYEKSPKNPEKVNLLAVLSVPSMVNQDQRLEGRETPYGRILTELKFEVRKEVDDSFAIEVAKNTSNIINSWNYGHFNVIHLVNRDISTSDSRSELENILKHLREVLDMVRVDDSSIEYESNLMDAFYLKVHQLDKTTRLEDMRKAISHICHSSHTQKLLIGNGTKPLPYEDGLIDDLKGYAEVNLERITQLAYGRKEITKSELIFIKRKLERVETLLTIFNKQRVSAYSHSLTMTFLIAALQEIILSECSDEGDSETSYVYKYYKSKQTVRTLSSALKNFDVERNVEEEIYEVLWVTKIERRMYALKGRLDLYLLSVEIGEQINQIIKIITRVPHLATMYALHNYFTDQLMLTEKKTIGQYQNEFTTAIKEKTNFDCIIRTRRIFSLFDDEDVCKGFTGLMICAINGLLDLTKWNREGEVYKTVIYNHRIEIEINRQQRQFILHKSRKFTNGDEIKELQNNGLSKMVINKL
;
A
#
# COMPACT_ATOMS: atom_id res chain seq x y z
N MET A 1 0.00 23.48 -24.50
CA MET A 1 -0.74 22.74 -23.46
C MET A 1 -1.29 23.69 -22.40
N GLU A 2 -0.45 24.45 -21.70
CA GLU A 2 -0.87 25.42 -20.67
C GLU A 2 -1.91 26.45 -21.14
N ARG A 3 -1.74 27.05 -22.34
CA ARG A 3 -2.75 27.96 -22.92
C ARG A 3 -4.14 27.31 -23.08
N HIS A 4 -4.18 26.03 -23.41
CA HIS A 4 -5.44 25.30 -23.57
C HIS A 4 -6.09 25.00 -22.22
N LEU A 5 -5.27 24.60 -21.23
CA LEU A 5 -5.70 24.39 -19.86
C LEU A 5 -6.28 25.67 -19.24
N ASN A 6 -5.60 26.80 -19.43
CA ASN A 6 -6.07 28.10 -18.97
C ASN A 6 -7.41 28.49 -19.61
N LYS A 7 -7.57 28.24 -20.91
CA LYS A 7 -8.83 28.48 -21.61
C LYS A 7 -9.97 27.65 -21.01
N MET A 8 -9.75 26.35 -20.81
CA MET A 8 -10.72 25.43 -20.21
C MET A 8 -11.14 25.86 -18.80
N ILE A 9 -10.19 26.25 -17.92
CA ILE A 9 -10.52 26.72 -16.57
C ILE A 9 -11.33 28.02 -16.63
N LYS A 10 -10.97 28.96 -17.51
CA LYS A 10 -11.74 30.20 -17.68
C LYS A 10 -13.17 29.93 -18.15
N GLU A 11 -13.37 28.96 -19.03
CA GLU A 11 -14.71 28.53 -19.48
C GLU A 11 -15.50 27.93 -18.31
N LEU A 12 -14.92 27.02 -17.53
CA LEU A 12 -15.56 26.43 -16.34
C LEU A 12 -15.94 27.48 -15.28
N LEU A 13 -15.08 28.46 -15.02
CA LEU A 13 -15.38 29.55 -14.08
C LEU A 13 -16.56 30.40 -14.60
N LYS A 14 -16.57 30.75 -15.90
CA LYS A 14 -17.66 31.52 -16.51
C LYS A 14 -18.99 30.76 -16.50
N GLU A 15 -18.96 29.45 -16.74
CA GLU A 15 -20.15 28.58 -16.62
C GLU A 15 -20.71 28.56 -15.20
N ALA A 16 -19.85 28.68 -14.19
CA ALA A 16 -20.24 28.83 -12.79
C ALA A 16 -20.67 30.26 -12.41
N GLY A 17 -20.70 31.20 -13.36
CA GLY A 17 -21.05 32.61 -13.12
C GLY A 17 -19.93 33.45 -12.52
N LEU A 18 -18.70 32.94 -12.52
CA LEU A 18 -17.53 33.63 -11.99
C LEU A 18 -16.79 34.40 -13.09
N ASP A 19 -16.32 35.60 -12.78
CA ASP A 19 -15.45 36.38 -13.67
C ASP A 19 -13.98 35.99 -13.44
N PRO A 20 -13.35 35.20 -14.32
CA PRO A 20 -11.97 34.77 -14.15
C PRO A 20 -10.95 35.91 -14.27
N ASP A 21 -11.35 37.08 -14.75
CA ASP A 21 -10.48 38.24 -14.88
C ASP A 21 -10.56 39.16 -13.63
N SER A 22 -11.47 38.87 -12.68
CA SER A 22 -11.59 39.58 -11.40
C SER A 22 -10.97 38.79 -10.23
N PRO A 23 -9.94 39.28 -9.53
CA PRO A 23 -9.30 38.52 -8.44
C PRO A 23 -10.25 38.18 -7.26
N SER A 24 -11.39 38.86 -7.13
CA SER A 24 -12.37 38.56 -6.09
C SER A 24 -13.15 37.25 -6.29
N PHE A 25 -13.10 36.61 -7.47
CA PHE A 25 -13.91 35.43 -7.76
C PHE A 25 -13.68 34.28 -6.76
N ILE A 26 -12.49 34.18 -6.17
CA ILE A 26 -12.16 33.12 -5.21
C ILE A 26 -12.91 33.24 -3.88
N HIS A 27 -13.49 34.41 -3.59
CA HIS A 27 -14.30 34.66 -2.40
C HIS A 27 -15.80 34.41 -2.65
N ASP A 28 -16.19 34.20 -3.90
CA ASP A 28 -17.57 33.90 -4.25
C ASP A 28 -17.93 32.47 -3.80
N PRO A 29 -19.10 32.24 -3.17
CA PRO A 29 -19.55 30.90 -2.82
C PRO A 29 -19.58 29.91 -4.00
N ALA A 30 -19.83 30.38 -5.22
CA ALA A 30 -19.82 29.56 -6.44
C ALA A 30 -18.43 29.02 -6.79
N TYR A 31 -17.36 29.54 -6.17
CA TYR A 31 -16.00 29.03 -6.33
C TYR A 31 -15.72 27.75 -5.51
N ALA A 32 -16.53 27.44 -4.49
CA ALA A 32 -16.28 26.31 -3.59
C ALA A 32 -16.05 24.95 -4.31
N PRO A 33 -16.77 24.58 -5.39
CA PRO A 33 -16.54 23.32 -6.09
C PRO A 33 -15.12 23.18 -6.67
N PHE A 34 -14.49 24.28 -7.08
CA PHE A 34 -13.16 24.26 -7.72
C PHE A 34 -12.02 23.87 -6.79
N LYS A 35 -12.25 23.94 -5.47
CA LYS A 35 -11.35 23.37 -4.43
C LYS A 35 -11.24 21.85 -4.51
N HIS A 36 -12.14 21.22 -5.26
CA HIS A 36 -12.29 19.77 -5.35
C HIS A 36 -12.38 19.25 -6.78
N THR A 37 -12.39 20.13 -7.77
CA THR A 37 -12.29 19.76 -9.17
C THR A 37 -10.85 19.36 -9.46
N TYR A 38 -10.64 18.08 -9.72
CA TYR A 38 -9.32 17.52 -10.00
C TYR A 38 -8.90 17.72 -11.46
N MET A 39 -7.59 17.85 -11.66
CA MET A 39 -6.96 17.95 -12.96
C MET A 39 -5.55 17.35 -12.93
N LEU A 40 -5.11 16.80 -14.07
CA LEU A 40 -3.75 16.30 -14.24
C LEU A 40 -2.93 17.34 -15.01
N VAL A 41 -1.83 17.80 -14.42
CA VAL A 41 -0.97 18.84 -14.99
C VAL A 41 0.46 18.34 -15.01
N THR A 42 1.15 18.43 -16.16
CA THR A 42 2.47 17.82 -16.37
C THR A 42 3.51 18.18 -15.31
N ASP A 43 3.55 19.44 -14.88
CA ASP A 43 4.52 19.98 -13.92
C ASP A 43 4.01 20.06 -12.48
N LEU A 44 2.74 19.70 -12.21
CA LEU A 44 2.14 19.70 -10.87
C LEU A 44 1.57 18.34 -10.46
N GLY A 45 1.54 17.36 -11.36
CA GLY A 45 0.88 16.08 -11.17
C GLY A 45 -0.64 16.21 -11.05
N LEU A 46 -1.26 15.28 -10.33
CA LEU A 46 -2.68 15.36 -9.97
C LEU A 46 -2.87 16.50 -8.94
N THR A 47 -3.70 17.48 -9.29
CA THR A 47 -3.94 18.68 -8.49
C THR A 47 -5.41 19.11 -8.56
N THR A 48 -5.82 20.10 -7.77
CA THR A 48 -7.12 20.76 -7.92
C THR A 48 -7.02 22.00 -8.80
N VAL A 49 -8.15 22.41 -9.38
CA VAL A 49 -8.27 23.69 -10.09
C VAL A 49 -7.90 24.85 -9.18
N ASP A 50 -8.32 24.81 -7.91
CA ASP A 50 -7.96 25.84 -6.92
C ASP A 50 -6.44 25.98 -6.73
N TYR A 51 -5.73 24.88 -6.52
CA TYR A 51 -4.28 24.93 -6.37
C TYR A 51 -3.59 25.42 -7.65
N TYR A 52 -4.09 25.04 -8.82
CA TYR A 52 -3.56 25.53 -10.10
C TYR A 52 -3.74 27.04 -10.25
N ILE A 53 -4.94 27.58 -9.98
CA ILE A 53 -5.21 29.02 -9.99
C ILE A 53 -4.29 29.74 -9.00
N TRP A 54 -4.20 29.23 -7.77
CA TRP A 54 -3.34 29.78 -6.73
C TRP A 54 -1.87 29.87 -7.18
N LYS A 55 -1.36 28.81 -7.80
CA LYS A 55 0.06 28.73 -8.18
C LYS A 55 0.39 29.48 -9.47
N LYS A 56 -0.48 29.40 -10.48
CA LYS A 56 -0.19 29.82 -11.87
C LYS A 56 -0.86 31.12 -12.30
N TRP A 57 -1.98 31.51 -11.69
CA TRP A 57 -2.74 32.70 -12.10
C TRP A 57 -2.54 33.87 -11.15
N LEU A 58 -2.56 33.62 -9.85
CA LEU A 58 -2.44 34.68 -8.85
C LEU A 58 -0.98 35.13 -8.73
N SER A 59 -0.76 36.44 -8.87
CA SER A 59 0.51 37.05 -8.50
C SER A 59 0.75 36.94 -6.99
N GLU A 60 1.99 37.10 -6.55
CA GLU A 60 2.31 37.10 -5.11
C GLU A 60 1.53 38.17 -4.34
N GLU A 61 1.39 39.36 -4.90
CA GLU A 61 0.60 40.44 -4.32
C GLU A 61 -0.89 40.06 -4.19
N GLN A 62 -1.46 39.42 -5.22
CA GLN A 62 -2.83 38.92 -5.16
C GLN A 62 -2.98 37.84 -4.10
N ARG A 63 -2.06 36.87 -4.07
CA ARG A 63 -2.03 35.82 -3.04
C ARG A 63 -2.02 36.41 -1.63
N ASN A 64 -1.14 37.38 -1.36
CA ASN A 64 -1.04 38.00 -0.04
C ASN A 64 -2.33 38.76 0.33
N LYS A 65 -3.01 39.41 -0.63
CA LYS A 65 -4.33 40.04 -0.40
C LYS A 65 -5.45 39.05 -0.07
N HIS A 66 -5.31 37.79 -0.47
CA HIS A 66 -6.31 36.75 -0.19
C HIS A 66 -6.12 36.04 1.16
N LYS A 67 -5.05 36.37 1.90
CA LYS A 67 -4.73 35.75 3.18
C LYS A 67 -5.39 36.54 4.31
N ARG A 68 -5.97 35.81 5.24
CA ARG A 68 -6.63 36.36 6.43
C ARG A 68 -5.61 36.63 7.53
N SER A 69 -4.57 35.80 7.55
CA SER A 69 -3.57 35.76 8.58
C SER A 69 -2.17 35.87 8.02
N ILE A 70 -1.26 36.50 8.76
CA ILE A 70 0.18 36.41 8.49
C ILE A 70 0.70 34.97 8.69
N PHE A 71 -0.04 34.11 9.40
CA PHE A 71 0.29 32.70 9.61
C PHE A 71 -0.44 31.76 8.63
N ASP A 72 -1.09 32.29 7.59
CA ASP A 72 -1.73 31.44 6.58
C ASP A 72 -0.69 30.78 5.64
N MET A 73 -1.00 29.58 5.15
CA MET A 73 -0.20 28.93 4.10
C MET A 73 -0.18 29.77 2.82
N GLY A 74 0.93 29.81 2.10
CA GLY A 74 1.21 30.62 0.93
C GLY A 74 1.70 32.04 1.21
N VAL A 75 1.79 32.49 2.48
CA VAL A 75 2.37 33.81 2.82
C VAL A 75 3.90 33.73 2.80
N SER A 76 4.52 34.53 1.94
CA SER A 76 5.97 34.66 1.77
C SER A 76 6.61 35.71 2.68
N ASP A 77 5.85 36.73 3.09
CA ASP A 77 6.34 37.81 3.93
C ASP A 77 6.57 37.32 5.37
N LYS A 78 7.83 37.09 5.74
CA LYS A 78 8.21 36.70 7.11
C LYS A 78 8.37 37.95 7.99
N PRO A 79 7.59 38.10 9.08
CA PRO A 79 7.77 39.18 10.03
C PRO A 79 9.16 39.15 10.67
N GLN A 80 9.75 40.32 10.97
CA GLN A 80 11.06 40.42 11.64
C GLN A 80 11.05 39.84 13.07
N ILE A 81 9.90 39.87 13.76
CA ILE A 81 9.72 39.31 15.09
C ILE A 81 8.51 38.38 15.05
N LEU A 82 8.73 37.11 15.40
CA LEU A 82 7.72 36.08 15.45
C LEU A 82 7.58 35.57 16.88
N THR A 83 6.37 35.61 17.41
CA THR A 83 6.08 35.05 18.73
C THR A 83 4.80 34.23 18.72
N HIS A 84 4.75 33.20 19.54
CA HIS A 84 3.53 32.43 19.81
C HIS A 84 2.38 33.34 20.29
N SER A 85 2.69 34.41 21.02
CA SER A 85 1.68 35.38 21.48
C SER A 85 0.98 36.11 20.33
N MET A 86 1.67 36.38 19.22
CA MET A 86 1.04 37.00 18.04
C MET A 86 0.00 36.07 17.43
N LEU A 87 0.34 34.79 17.25
CA LEU A 87 -0.60 33.78 16.76
C LEU A 87 -1.84 33.67 17.67
N TYR A 88 -1.64 33.62 18.99
CA TYR A 88 -2.75 33.49 19.93
C TYR A 88 -3.70 34.68 19.87
N LYS A 89 -3.16 35.90 19.86
CA LYS A 89 -3.94 37.15 19.76
C LYS A 89 -4.73 37.22 18.47
N GLU A 90 -4.12 36.80 17.36
CA GLU A 90 -4.77 36.87 16.06
C GLU A 90 -5.99 35.94 15.99
N ILE A 91 -5.81 34.68 16.42
CA ILE A 91 -6.92 33.72 16.51
C ILE A 91 -7.96 34.19 17.53
N ALA A 92 -7.54 34.67 18.70
CA ALA A 92 -8.43 35.14 19.77
C ALA A 92 -9.29 36.32 19.30
N ASN A 93 -8.69 37.29 18.60
CA ASN A 93 -9.42 38.42 18.02
C ASN A 93 -10.42 37.97 16.97
N GLU A 94 -10.04 37.05 16.08
CA GLU A 94 -10.93 36.56 15.03
C GLU A 94 -12.09 35.71 15.56
N GLU A 95 -11.87 34.98 16.66
CA GLU A 95 -12.89 34.15 17.31
C GLU A 95 -13.65 34.85 18.44
N LEU A 96 -13.28 36.09 18.79
CA LEU A 96 -13.77 36.80 19.97
C LEU A 96 -13.60 35.95 21.25
N ALA A 97 -12.42 35.34 21.40
CA ALA A 97 -12.06 34.43 22.49
C ALA A 97 -10.93 35.02 23.36
N ASP A 98 -10.65 34.36 24.50
CA ASP A 98 -9.53 34.72 25.38
C ASP A 98 -8.21 34.08 24.89
N ASP A 99 -7.12 34.87 24.91
CA ASP A 99 -5.78 34.46 24.47
C ASP A 99 -5.28 33.18 25.17
N GLU A 100 -5.53 33.03 26.47
CA GLU A 100 -5.09 31.88 27.25
C GLU A 100 -5.88 30.63 26.87
N VAL A 101 -7.18 30.76 26.57
CA VAL A 101 -8.00 29.66 26.05
C VAL A 101 -7.46 29.17 24.70
N VAL A 102 -7.10 30.09 23.80
CA VAL A 102 -6.48 29.75 22.51
C VAL A 102 -5.12 29.09 22.71
N ARG A 103 -4.27 29.64 23.58
CA ARG A 103 -2.96 29.06 23.93
C ARG A 103 -3.09 27.62 24.41
N GLN A 104 -4.03 27.34 25.33
CA GLN A 104 -4.23 25.98 25.83
C GLN A 104 -4.68 25.00 24.73
N LYS A 105 -5.49 25.45 23.77
CA LYS A 105 -5.89 24.62 22.61
C LYS A 105 -4.72 24.32 21.68
N ILE A 106 -3.74 25.22 21.54
CA ILE A 106 -2.63 25.07 20.59
C ILE A 106 -1.43 24.34 21.22
N VAL A 107 -0.99 24.77 22.42
CA VAL A 107 0.24 24.26 23.08
C VAL A 107 0.04 23.74 24.51
N GLY A 108 -1.20 23.67 25.01
CA GLY A 108 -1.48 23.14 26.36
C GLY A 108 -1.03 21.69 26.55
N GLU A 109 -0.90 21.26 27.80
CA GLU A 109 -0.38 19.92 28.13
C GLU A 109 -1.36 18.78 27.77
N LYS A 110 -2.67 19.05 27.76
CA LYS A 110 -3.71 18.04 27.54
C LYS A 110 -4.56 18.37 26.32
N SER A 111 -4.60 17.46 25.33
CA SER A 111 -5.48 17.55 24.15
C SER A 111 -5.28 18.79 23.27
N SER A 112 -4.09 19.40 23.34
CA SER A 112 -3.70 20.50 22.45
C SER A 112 -3.30 19.96 21.08
N ILE A 113 -3.25 20.84 20.09
CA ILE A 113 -2.80 20.48 18.74
C ILE A 113 -1.36 19.93 18.80
N LYS A 114 -0.46 20.62 19.50
CA LYS A 114 0.93 20.20 19.67
C LYS A 114 1.05 18.84 20.35
N SER A 115 0.31 18.61 21.45
CA SER A 115 0.36 17.33 22.18
C SER A 115 -0.16 16.19 21.30
N LYS A 116 -1.27 16.40 20.57
CA LYS A 116 -1.86 15.41 19.66
C LYS A 116 -0.98 15.08 18.46
N LEU A 117 -0.29 16.06 17.88
CA LEU A 117 0.69 15.80 16.81
C LEU A 117 1.75 14.81 17.29
N LYS A 118 2.29 15.04 18.49
CA LYS A 118 3.30 14.17 19.09
C LYS A 118 2.75 12.80 19.47
N GLU A 119 1.62 12.74 20.18
CA GLU A 119 1.08 11.50 20.74
C GLU A 119 0.38 10.62 19.70
N ALA A 120 -0.42 11.23 18.81
CA ALA A 120 -1.28 10.48 17.90
C ALA A 120 -0.61 10.21 16.55
N LEU A 121 0.24 11.13 16.06
CA LEU A 121 0.90 11.01 14.75
C LEU A 121 2.40 10.76 14.85
N ASN A 122 2.99 10.78 16.05
CA ASN A 122 4.44 10.75 16.24
C ASN A 122 5.15 11.86 15.44
N PHE A 123 4.56 13.07 15.43
CA PHE A 123 5.09 14.26 14.77
C PHE A 123 5.47 15.30 15.83
N ASN A 124 6.75 15.34 16.22
CA ASN A 124 7.21 16.19 17.31
C ASN A 124 7.80 17.51 16.80
N LEU A 125 7.04 18.60 16.95
CA LEU A 125 7.47 19.95 16.57
C LEU A 125 8.75 20.42 17.28
N ASP A 126 9.05 19.86 18.47
CA ASP A 126 10.24 20.22 19.24
C ASP A 126 11.55 19.67 18.65
N ARG A 127 11.48 18.78 17.64
CA ARG A 127 12.67 18.29 16.93
C ARG A 127 13.15 19.25 15.83
N PHE A 128 12.35 20.24 15.44
CA PHE A 128 12.73 21.22 14.43
C PHE A 128 13.39 22.43 15.09
N GLY A 129 14.46 22.94 14.49
CA GLY A 129 15.24 24.04 15.06
C GLY A 129 14.48 25.38 15.11
N PRO A 130 15.04 26.40 15.79
CA PRO A 130 14.44 27.73 15.91
C PRO A 130 14.25 28.45 14.57
N GLU A 131 15.06 28.12 13.57
CA GLU A 131 14.97 28.69 12.21
C GLU A 131 13.62 28.45 11.53
N GLN A 132 12.90 27.39 11.97
CA GLN A 132 11.60 26.97 11.45
C GLN A 132 10.42 27.38 12.34
N ASP A 133 10.62 28.32 13.27
CA ASP A 133 9.56 28.74 14.19
C ASP A 133 8.36 29.38 13.48
N TYR A 134 8.57 30.03 12.33
CA TYR A 134 7.47 30.58 11.55
C TYR A 134 6.58 29.47 10.98
N GLU A 135 7.22 28.45 10.43
CA GLU A 135 6.61 27.28 9.82
C GLU A 135 5.85 26.48 10.89
N LYS A 136 6.40 26.36 12.11
CA LYS A 136 5.67 25.81 13.27
C LYS A 136 4.38 26.58 13.54
N LEU A 137 4.42 27.91 13.56
CA LEU A 137 3.25 28.74 13.82
C LEU A 137 2.21 28.62 12.69
N LYS A 138 2.64 28.60 11.42
CA LYS A 138 1.75 28.38 10.26
C LYS A 138 1.05 27.03 10.32
N LEU A 139 1.78 25.96 10.65
CA LEU A 139 1.19 24.63 10.80
C LEU A 139 0.18 24.58 11.95
N LEU A 140 0.51 25.17 13.11
CA LEU A 140 -0.39 25.24 14.26
C LEU A 140 -1.65 26.06 13.95
N ASN A 141 -1.51 27.18 13.23
CA ASN A 141 -2.63 28.00 12.76
C ASN A 141 -3.56 27.18 11.85
N LEU A 142 -3.01 26.53 10.83
CA LEU A 142 -3.78 25.71 9.88
C LEU A 142 -4.58 24.62 10.62
N LEU A 143 -3.91 23.85 11.48
CA LEU A 143 -4.55 22.77 12.23
C LEU A 143 -5.61 23.30 13.22
N TYR A 144 -5.42 24.50 13.76
CA TYR A 144 -6.41 25.13 14.63
C TYR A 144 -7.72 25.39 13.90
N TRP A 145 -7.66 25.97 12.70
CA TRP A 145 -8.84 26.26 11.90
C TRP A 145 -9.60 24.99 11.49
N TYR A 146 -8.88 23.91 11.19
CA TYR A 146 -9.51 22.62 10.90
C TYR A 146 -10.10 21.92 12.12
N GLU A 147 -9.43 21.94 13.27
CA GLU A 147 -9.80 21.07 14.40
C GLU A 147 -10.55 21.78 15.53
N LYS A 148 -10.20 23.04 15.82
CA LYS A 148 -10.58 23.72 17.07
C LYS A 148 -11.46 24.93 16.85
N SER A 149 -11.51 25.48 15.63
CA SER A 149 -12.33 26.65 15.35
C SER A 149 -13.82 26.33 15.46
N PRO A 150 -14.62 27.12 16.21
CA PRO A 150 -16.06 26.98 16.26
C PRO A 150 -16.72 27.40 14.93
N LYS A 151 -15.99 28.10 14.04
CA LYS A 151 -16.45 28.44 12.70
C LYS A 151 -16.39 27.26 11.72
N ASN A 152 -15.71 26.15 12.07
CA ASN A 152 -15.75 24.94 11.25
C ASN A 152 -17.08 24.19 11.48
N PRO A 153 -17.99 24.15 10.49
CA PRO A 153 -19.31 23.54 10.64
C PRO A 153 -19.24 22.02 10.84
N GLU A 154 -18.16 21.35 10.39
CA GLU A 154 -18.08 19.88 10.42
C GLU A 154 -17.56 19.33 11.75
N LYS A 155 -16.93 20.18 12.58
CA LYS A 155 -16.35 19.83 13.89
C LYS A 155 -15.63 18.46 13.87
N VAL A 156 -14.70 18.31 12.94
CA VAL A 156 -13.91 17.09 12.75
C VAL A 156 -12.63 17.19 13.59
N ASN A 157 -12.34 16.14 14.36
CA ASN A 157 -11.08 16.04 15.10
C ASN A 157 -10.02 15.53 14.13
N LEU A 158 -9.48 16.43 13.33
CA LEU A 158 -8.60 16.13 12.19
C LEU A 158 -7.43 15.22 12.60
N LEU A 159 -6.75 15.52 13.71
CA LEU A 159 -5.63 14.72 14.19
C LEU A 159 -6.06 13.32 14.63
N ALA A 160 -7.27 13.17 15.18
CA ALA A 160 -7.82 11.85 15.48
C ALA A 160 -8.15 11.05 14.20
N VAL A 161 -8.69 11.70 13.16
CA VAL A 161 -8.92 11.08 11.85
C VAL A 161 -7.59 10.58 11.26
N LEU A 162 -6.56 11.42 11.26
CA LEU A 162 -5.23 11.06 10.77
C LEU A 162 -4.59 9.91 11.56
N SER A 163 -4.84 9.83 12.87
CA SER A 163 -4.31 8.75 13.73
C SER A 163 -4.97 7.38 13.52
N VAL A 164 -6.14 7.36 12.89
CA VAL A 164 -6.88 6.12 12.57
C VAL A 164 -7.04 6.03 11.05
N PRO A 165 -5.98 5.63 10.32
CA PRO A 165 -6.01 5.52 8.88
C PRO A 165 -7.11 4.54 8.43
N SER A 166 -7.99 5.02 7.56
CA SER A 166 -9.16 4.28 7.09
C SER A 166 -9.60 4.79 5.71
N MET A 167 -10.22 3.96 4.89
CA MET A 167 -10.60 4.33 3.51
C MET A 167 -11.59 5.50 3.46
N VAL A 168 -12.39 5.71 4.52
CA VAL A 168 -13.27 6.90 4.67
C VAL A 168 -12.50 8.23 4.78
N ASN A 169 -11.18 8.15 4.96
CA ASN A 169 -10.26 9.29 5.00
C ASN A 169 -9.67 9.60 3.61
N GLN A 170 -9.89 8.76 2.60
CA GLN A 170 -9.39 9.02 1.24
C GLN A 170 -10.43 9.76 0.41
N ASP A 171 -10.01 10.70 -0.41
CA ASP A 171 -10.90 11.33 -1.37
C ASP A 171 -11.05 10.47 -2.63
N GLN A 172 -12.22 9.86 -2.80
CA GLN A 172 -12.55 8.96 -3.91
C GLN A 172 -13.47 9.62 -4.95
N ARG A 173 -13.56 10.96 -4.99
CA ARG A 173 -14.48 11.66 -5.90
C ARG A 173 -14.15 11.47 -7.38
N LEU A 174 -12.88 11.21 -7.71
CA LEU A 174 -12.48 10.78 -9.06
C LEU A 174 -13.15 9.47 -9.49
N GLU A 175 -13.51 8.62 -8.53
CA GLU A 175 -14.25 7.37 -8.75
C GLU A 175 -15.77 7.54 -8.57
N GLY A 176 -16.23 8.78 -8.41
CA GLY A 176 -17.64 9.12 -8.17
C GLY A 176 -18.14 8.77 -6.76
N ARG A 177 -17.24 8.66 -5.77
CA ARG A 177 -17.61 8.37 -4.38
C ARG A 177 -17.21 9.51 -3.45
N GLU A 178 -18.16 9.98 -2.66
CA GLU A 178 -17.87 10.97 -1.61
C GLU A 178 -17.52 10.26 -0.31
N THR A 179 -16.49 10.74 0.39
CA THR A 179 -16.09 10.19 1.69
C THR A 179 -16.27 11.21 2.80
N PRO A 180 -16.63 10.77 4.02
CA PRO A 180 -16.88 11.67 5.14
C PRO A 180 -15.71 12.59 5.48
N TYR A 181 -14.47 12.12 5.31
CA TYR A 181 -13.28 12.88 5.73
C TYR A 181 -12.26 13.12 4.61
N GLY A 182 -12.38 12.46 3.46
CA GLY A 182 -11.43 12.60 2.36
C GLY A 182 -11.38 14.02 1.81
N ARG A 183 -12.51 14.73 1.73
CA ARG A 183 -12.54 16.13 1.29
C ARG A 183 -11.65 17.02 2.17
N ILE A 184 -11.82 16.93 3.48
CA ILE A 184 -11.07 17.72 4.47
C ILE A 184 -9.57 17.42 4.40
N LEU A 185 -9.21 16.14 4.26
CA LEU A 185 -7.81 15.71 4.19
C LEU A 185 -7.14 16.10 2.88
N THR A 186 -7.88 16.07 1.78
CA THR A 186 -7.44 16.61 0.50
C THR A 186 -7.18 18.11 0.61
N GLU A 187 -8.10 18.88 1.20
CA GLU A 187 -7.87 20.31 1.41
C GLU A 187 -6.64 20.58 2.26
N LEU A 188 -6.50 19.88 3.40
CA LEU A 188 -5.32 19.98 4.27
C LEU A 188 -4.03 19.73 3.47
N LYS A 189 -4.01 18.67 2.67
CA LYS A 189 -2.86 18.29 1.83
C LYS A 189 -2.52 19.39 0.82
N PHE A 190 -3.51 20.01 0.18
CA PHE A 190 -3.29 21.11 -0.77
C PHE A 190 -2.93 22.44 -0.10
N GLU A 191 -3.44 22.73 1.09
CA GLU A 191 -3.02 23.91 1.86
C GLU A 191 -1.55 23.80 2.27
N VAL A 192 -1.14 22.65 2.82
CA VAL A 192 0.27 22.40 3.17
C VAL A 192 1.15 22.44 1.92
N ARG A 193 0.67 21.92 0.78
CA ARG A 193 1.40 21.95 -0.49
C ARG A 193 1.80 23.37 -0.93
N LYS A 194 1.10 24.42 -0.49
CA LYS A 194 1.45 25.82 -0.83
C LYS A 194 2.80 26.24 -0.24
N GLU A 195 3.29 25.55 0.78
CA GLU A 195 4.60 25.77 1.41
C GLU A 195 5.69 24.82 0.91
N VAL A 196 5.33 23.87 0.06
CA VAL A 196 6.20 22.76 -0.35
C VAL A 196 6.62 22.95 -1.79
N ASP A 197 7.87 22.62 -2.10
CA ASP A 197 8.37 22.66 -3.47
C ASP A 197 7.62 21.65 -4.36
N ASP A 198 7.23 22.08 -5.57
CA ASP A 198 6.45 21.22 -6.46
C ASP A 198 7.22 19.96 -6.87
N SER A 199 8.56 20.04 -6.99
CA SER A 199 9.42 18.88 -7.24
C SER A 199 9.33 17.86 -6.10
N PHE A 200 9.45 18.31 -4.85
CA PHE A 200 9.32 17.45 -3.68
C PHE A 200 7.93 16.82 -3.61
N ALA A 201 6.87 17.61 -3.83
CA ALA A 201 5.50 17.10 -3.83
C ALA A 201 5.26 15.99 -4.87
N ILE A 202 5.82 16.15 -6.08
CA ILE A 202 5.77 15.13 -7.14
C ILE A 202 6.57 13.89 -6.75
N GLU A 203 7.76 14.06 -6.18
CA GLU A 203 8.59 12.96 -5.72
C GLU A 203 7.92 12.15 -4.60
N VAL A 204 7.29 12.81 -3.61
CA VAL A 204 6.51 12.16 -2.56
C VAL A 204 5.40 11.30 -3.18
N ALA A 205 4.59 11.88 -4.08
CA ALA A 205 3.49 11.16 -4.71
C ALA A 205 3.96 9.96 -5.54
N LYS A 206 5.06 10.12 -6.28
CA LYS A 206 5.66 9.08 -7.13
C LYS A 206 6.28 7.96 -6.28
N ASN A 207 7.16 8.30 -5.34
CA ASN A 207 7.94 7.32 -4.59
C ASN A 207 7.06 6.52 -3.61
N THR A 208 6.12 7.17 -2.92
CA THR A 208 5.15 6.45 -2.06
C THR A 208 4.31 5.46 -2.85
N SER A 209 3.85 5.85 -4.04
CA SER A 209 3.08 4.97 -4.93
C SER A 209 3.93 3.81 -5.47
N ASN A 210 5.17 4.09 -5.88
CA ASN A 210 6.10 3.06 -6.37
C ASN A 210 6.40 2.00 -5.30
N ILE A 211 6.62 2.42 -4.05
CA ILE A 211 6.85 1.50 -2.93
C ILE A 211 5.66 0.54 -2.80
N ILE A 212 4.45 1.07 -2.69
CA ILE A 212 3.24 0.26 -2.48
C ILE A 212 2.97 -0.67 -3.67
N ASN A 213 3.09 -0.15 -4.89
CA ASN A 213 2.87 -0.94 -6.10
C ASN A 213 3.88 -2.08 -6.24
N SER A 214 5.15 -1.85 -5.90
CA SER A 214 6.19 -2.87 -5.96
C SER A 214 5.90 -4.03 -5.00
N TRP A 215 5.45 -3.72 -3.78
CA TRP A 215 5.08 -4.74 -2.79
C TRP A 215 3.79 -5.46 -3.14
N ASN A 216 2.78 -4.75 -3.65
CA ASN A 216 1.54 -5.36 -4.15
C ASN A 216 1.81 -6.30 -5.32
N TYR A 217 2.74 -5.93 -6.22
CA TYR A 217 3.20 -6.80 -7.30
C TYR A 217 3.93 -8.04 -6.77
N GLY A 218 4.75 -7.87 -5.72
CA GLY A 218 5.35 -9.00 -5.00
C GLY A 218 4.31 -9.97 -4.44
N HIS A 219 3.24 -9.46 -3.80
CA HIS A 219 2.15 -10.29 -3.29
C HIS A 219 1.35 -10.96 -4.43
N PHE A 220 1.13 -10.26 -5.53
CA PHE A 220 0.53 -10.83 -6.74
C PHE A 220 1.29 -12.06 -7.26
N ASN A 221 2.62 -12.01 -7.27
CA ASN A 221 3.46 -13.17 -7.64
C ASN A 221 3.30 -14.34 -6.64
N VAL A 222 3.14 -14.06 -5.35
CA VAL A 222 2.86 -15.09 -4.33
C VAL A 222 1.52 -15.77 -4.61
N ILE A 223 0.47 -15.02 -4.95
CA ILE A 223 -0.83 -15.59 -5.34
C ILE A 223 -0.70 -16.43 -6.62
N HIS A 224 0.14 -16.03 -7.57
CA HIS A 224 0.43 -16.87 -8.74
C HIS A 224 1.03 -18.22 -8.36
N LEU A 225 1.94 -18.29 -7.38
CA LEU A 225 2.51 -19.56 -6.90
C LEU A 225 1.44 -20.52 -6.34
N VAL A 226 0.39 -19.99 -5.72
CA VAL A 226 -0.76 -20.77 -5.23
C VAL A 226 -1.54 -21.37 -6.41
N ASN A 227 -1.61 -20.67 -7.54
CA ASN A 227 -2.42 -21.04 -8.70
C ASN A 227 -1.68 -21.83 -9.78
N ARG A 228 -0.36 -22.06 -9.65
CA ARG A 228 0.43 -22.79 -10.65
C ARG A 228 0.04 -24.27 -10.74
N ASP A 229 0.14 -24.83 -11.95
CA ASP A 229 0.02 -26.27 -12.23
C ASP A 229 1.31 -27.02 -11.88
N ILE A 230 1.74 -26.87 -10.63
CA ILE A 230 2.91 -27.53 -10.06
C ILE A 230 2.46 -28.35 -8.85
N SER A 231 3.31 -29.26 -8.37
CA SER A 231 2.93 -30.08 -7.21
C SER A 231 2.63 -29.18 -6.00
N THR A 232 1.56 -29.50 -5.26
CA THR A 232 1.18 -28.76 -4.03
C THR A 232 2.34 -28.69 -3.03
N SER A 233 3.16 -29.74 -2.97
CA SER A 233 4.35 -29.80 -2.12
C SER A 233 5.40 -28.75 -2.50
N ASP A 234 5.67 -28.56 -3.79
CA ASP A 234 6.63 -27.56 -4.26
C ASP A 234 6.12 -26.14 -3.98
N SER A 235 4.84 -25.86 -4.28
CA SER A 235 4.23 -24.56 -3.97
C SER A 235 4.29 -24.27 -2.48
N ARG A 236 3.95 -25.24 -1.63
CA ARG A 236 4.01 -25.11 -0.18
C ARG A 236 5.42 -24.77 0.30
N SER A 237 6.42 -25.54 -0.12
CA SER A 237 7.80 -25.32 0.31
C SER A 237 8.30 -23.93 -0.09
N GLU A 238 7.95 -23.45 -1.28
CA GLU A 238 8.33 -22.12 -1.73
C GLU A 238 7.63 -21.01 -0.92
N LEU A 239 6.34 -21.16 -0.62
CA LEU A 239 5.59 -20.22 0.22
C LEU A 239 6.15 -20.18 1.65
N GLU A 240 6.43 -21.34 2.25
CA GLU A 240 7.04 -21.43 3.58
C GLU A 240 8.44 -20.80 3.60
N ASN A 241 9.23 -21.00 2.54
CA ASN A 241 10.51 -20.32 2.38
C ASN A 241 10.32 -18.80 2.31
N ILE A 242 9.41 -18.30 1.47
CA ILE A 242 9.14 -16.85 1.36
C ILE A 242 8.74 -16.28 2.73
N LEU A 243 7.81 -16.94 3.42
CA LEU A 243 7.33 -16.52 4.74
C LEU A 243 8.46 -16.48 5.77
N LYS A 244 9.32 -17.51 5.79
CA LYS A 244 10.50 -17.56 6.67
C LYS A 244 11.41 -16.36 6.44
N HIS A 245 11.74 -16.06 5.19
CA HIS A 245 12.62 -14.93 4.87
C HIS A 245 11.99 -13.58 5.23
N LEU A 246 10.68 -13.41 4.99
CA LEU A 246 9.97 -12.20 5.40
C LEU A 246 10.04 -11.98 6.92
N ARG A 247 9.86 -13.05 7.70
CA ARG A 247 9.99 -13.00 9.17
C ARG A 247 11.42 -12.68 9.60
N GLU A 248 12.42 -13.32 9.01
CA GLU A 248 13.84 -13.03 9.30
C GLU A 248 14.17 -11.56 9.03
N VAL A 249 13.71 -11.02 7.89
CA VAL A 249 13.89 -9.61 7.53
C VAL A 249 13.20 -8.67 8.51
N LEU A 250 11.97 -9.00 8.94
CA LEU A 250 11.23 -8.22 9.94
C LEU A 250 11.89 -8.26 11.33
N ASP A 251 12.43 -9.41 11.72
CA ASP A 251 13.15 -9.57 13.00
C ASP A 251 14.47 -8.77 13.02
N MET A 252 15.11 -8.59 11.86
CA MET A 252 16.35 -7.82 11.72
C MET A 252 16.13 -6.30 11.81
N VAL A 253 14.93 -5.81 11.52
CA VAL A 253 14.66 -4.37 11.47
C VAL A 253 13.92 -3.90 12.71
N ARG A 254 14.63 -3.10 13.52
CA ARG A 254 14.02 -2.32 14.59
C ARG A 254 14.07 -0.86 14.22
N VAL A 255 12.91 -0.30 13.91
CA VAL A 255 12.77 1.14 13.72
C VAL A 255 12.64 1.80 15.08
N ASP A 256 13.71 2.40 15.57
CA ASP A 256 13.63 3.32 16.70
C ASP A 256 13.15 4.69 16.21
N ASP A 257 11.86 4.95 16.38
CA ASP A 257 11.18 6.22 16.06
C ASP A 257 11.86 7.46 16.70
N SER A 258 12.63 7.27 17.77
CA SER A 258 13.38 8.35 18.42
C SER A 258 14.63 8.77 17.66
N SER A 259 15.11 7.91 16.77
CA SER A 259 16.41 8.02 16.10
C SER A 259 16.37 8.54 14.67
N ILE A 260 15.20 8.55 14.04
CA ILE A 260 15.05 8.97 12.64
C ILE A 260 14.84 10.47 12.57
N GLU A 261 15.62 11.12 11.72
CA GLU A 261 15.49 12.53 11.41
C GLU A 261 14.29 12.76 10.49
N TYR A 262 13.56 13.85 10.73
CA TYR A 262 12.54 14.32 9.79
C TYR A 262 13.20 14.84 8.51
N GLU A 263 12.41 15.09 7.47
CA GLU A 263 12.83 16.02 6.41
C GLU A 263 13.38 17.32 7.01
N SER A 264 14.35 17.92 6.31
CA SER A 264 15.00 19.15 6.76
C SER A 264 14.02 20.30 6.98
N ASN A 265 12.94 20.35 6.18
CA ASN A 265 11.87 21.33 6.27
C ASN A 265 10.62 20.73 6.95
N LEU A 266 10.04 21.46 7.90
CA LEU A 266 8.86 21.07 8.67
C LEU A 266 7.62 20.84 7.82
N MET A 267 7.40 21.67 6.79
CA MET A 267 6.25 21.55 5.89
C MET A 267 6.41 20.34 4.97
N ASP A 268 7.62 20.07 4.48
CA ASP A 268 7.94 18.86 3.74
C ASP A 268 7.69 17.61 4.58
N ALA A 269 8.18 17.60 5.83
CA ALA A 269 7.97 16.51 6.77
C ALA A 269 6.48 16.25 7.05
N PHE A 270 5.70 17.32 7.28
CA PHE A 270 4.26 17.20 7.54
C PHE A 270 3.49 16.77 6.28
N TYR A 271 3.85 17.30 5.11
CA TYR A 271 3.27 16.92 3.82
C TYR A 271 3.49 15.43 3.52
N LEU A 272 4.72 14.95 3.71
CA LEU A 272 5.06 13.54 3.60
C LEU A 272 4.22 12.70 4.58
N LYS A 273 4.09 13.15 5.83
CA LYS A 273 3.29 12.44 6.85
C LYS A 273 1.83 12.27 6.45
N VAL A 274 1.19 13.32 5.93
CA VAL A 274 -0.19 13.26 5.45
C VAL A 274 -0.32 12.27 4.27
N HIS A 275 0.63 12.30 3.33
CA HIS A 275 0.66 11.33 2.22
C HIS A 275 0.86 9.90 2.67
N GLN A 276 1.77 9.65 3.61
CA GLN A 276 2.01 8.31 4.17
C GLN A 276 0.74 7.73 4.80
N LEU A 277 -0.01 8.55 5.54
CA LEU A 277 -1.27 8.15 6.15
C LEU A 277 -2.34 7.87 5.09
N ASP A 278 -2.51 8.77 4.11
CA ASP A 278 -3.42 8.61 2.97
C ASP A 278 -3.18 7.27 2.26
N LYS A 279 -1.92 6.95 1.97
CA LYS A 279 -1.51 5.73 1.27
C LYS A 279 -1.65 4.43 2.08
N THR A 280 -1.63 4.49 3.40
CA THR A 280 -1.71 3.29 4.27
C THR A 280 -3.15 2.94 4.69
N THR A 281 -4.11 3.83 4.48
CA THR A 281 -5.53 3.62 4.83
C THR A 281 -6.14 2.35 4.25
N ARG A 282 -6.04 2.16 2.92
CA ARG A 282 -6.54 0.97 2.21
C ARG A 282 -5.88 -0.31 2.72
N LEU A 283 -4.57 -0.28 2.96
CA LEU A 283 -3.82 -1.42 3.46
C LEU A 283 -4.33 -1.87 4.83
N GLU A 284 -4.61 -0.93 5.75
CA GLU A 284 -5.10 -1.26 7.08
C GLU A 284 -6.51 -1.86 7.07
N ASP A 285 -7.41 -1.26 6.29
CA ASP A 285 -8.79 -1.74 6.26
C ASP A 285 -8.92 -3.07 5.51
N MET A 286 -8.20 -3.25 4.40
CA MET A 286 -8.12 -4.55 3.71
C MET A 286 -7.56 -5.63 4.62
N ARG A 287 -6.47 -5.35 5.34
CA ARG A 287 -5.88 -6.31 6.28
C ARG A 287 -6.88 -6.73 7.36
N LYS A 288 -7.63 -5.78 7.96
CA LYS A 288 -8.66 -6.10 8.96
C LYS A 288 -9.75 -6.99 8.38
N ALA A 289 -10.25 -6.66 7.18
CA ALA A 289 -11.29 -7.44 6.51
C ALA A 289 -10.83 -8.86 6.15
N ILE A 290 -9.64 -8.98 5.55
CA ILE A 290 -9.07 -10.27 5.16
C ILE A 290 -8.82 -11.15 6.39
N SER A 291 -8.19 -10.59 7.43
CA SER A 291 -7.94 -11.30 8.69
C SER A 291 -9.24 -11.75 9.37
N HIS A 292 -10.30 -10.93 9.34
CA HIS A 292 -11.58 -11.27 9.94
C HIS A 292 -12.17 -12.56 9.34
N ILE A 293 -12.05 -12.75 8.02
CA ILE A 293 -12.52 -13.96 7.33
C ILE A 293 -11.53 -15.12 7.47
N CYS A 294 -10.24 -14.89 7.18
CA CYS A 294 -9.24 -15.97 7.13
C CYS A 294 -8.95 -16.60 8.50
N HIS A 295 -9.13 -15.85 9.60
CA HIS A 295 -8.92 -16.35 10.97
C HIS A 295 -10.21 -16.81 11.66
N SER A 296 -11.32 -16.90 10.94
CA SER A 296 -12.59 -17.31 11.53
C SER A 296 -12.64 -18.81 11.87
N SER A 297 -13.58 -19.17 12.75
CA SER A 297 -13.89 -20.57 13.07
C SER A 297 -14.35 -21.35 11.83
N HIS A 298 -15.01 -20.69 10.88
CA HIS A 298 -15.48 -21.30 9.65
C HIS A 298 -14.31 -21.68 8.72
N THR A 299 -13.29 -20.82 8.62
CA THR A 299 -12.07 -21.15 7.89
C THR A 299 -11.40 -22.40 8.46
N GLN A 300 -11.34 -22.53 9.80
CA GLN A 300 -10.82 -23.74 10.45
C GLN A 300 -11.65 -24.99 10.15
N LYS A 301 -12.99 -24.88 10.09
CA LYS A 301 -13.86 -26.00 9.68
C LYS A 301 -13.56 -26.45 8.25
N LEU A 302 -13.35 -25.51 7.32
CA LEU A 302 -12.98 -25.83 5.93
C LEU A 302 -11.62 -26.51 5.82
N LEU A 303 -10.70 -26.20 6.74
CA LEU A 303 -9.35 -26.77 6.77
C LEU A 303 -9.32 -28.17 7.41
N ILE A 304 -10.08 -28.40 8.49
CA ILE A 304 -10.03 -29.61 9.32
C ILE A 304 -10.89 -30.76 8.76
N GLY A 305 -12.00 -30.51 8.06
CA GLY A 305 -12.94 -31.60 7.77
C GLY A 305 -13.86 -31.44 6.57
N ASN A 306 -13.96 -32.55 5.82
CA ASN A 306 -15.17 -33.27 5.33
C ASN A 306 -16.33 -32.52 4.61
N GLY A 307 -16.34 -31.19 4.51
CA GLY A 307 -17.48 -30.42 3.97
C GLY A 307 -17.32 -29.91 2.54
N THR A 308 -16.09 -29.78 2.04
CA THR A 308 -15.80 -29.39 0.66
C THR A 308 -14.78 -30.36 0.09
N LYS A 309 -15.27 -31.44 -0.52
CA LYS A 309 -14.42 -32.26 -1.38
C LYS A 309 -13.98 -31.39 -2.57
N PRO A 310 -12.74 -31.52 -3.06
CA PRO A 310 -12.33 -30.86 -4.28
C PRO A 310 -13.38 -31.13 -5.37
N LEU A 311 -13.74 -30.10 -6.13
CA LEU A 311 -14.68 -30.29 -7.24
C LEU A 311 -14.07 -31.34 -8.19
N PRO A 312 -14.79 -32.42 -8.51
CA PRO A 312 -14.22 -33.54 -9.27
C PRO A 312 -14.12 -33.28 -10.78
N TYR A 313 -14.18 -32.02 -11.23
CA TYR A 313 -14.28 -31.64 -12.64
C TYR A 313 -13.33 -30.48 -12.97
N GLU A 314 -12.90 -30.41 -14.23
CA GLU A 314 -12.17 -29.26 -14.77
C GLU A 314 -13.03 -27.99 -14.74
N ASP A 315 -12.40 -26.87 -14.41
CA ASP A 315 -13.06 -25.58 -14.21
C ASP A 315 -13.40 -24.94 -15.58
N GLY A 316 -14.55 -25.32 -16.14
CA GLY A 316 -15.05 -24.77 -17.39
C GLY A 316 -15.56 -23.33 -17.26
N LEU A 317 -15.39 -22.55 -18.32
CA LEU A 317 -15.96 -21.21 -18.48
C LEU A 317 -17.47 -21.27 -18.68
N ILE A 318 -18.20 -20.31 -18.09
CA ILE A 318 -19.65 -20.15 -18.20
C ILE A 318 -19.92 -18.77 -18.81
N ASP A 319 -20.14 -18.72 -20.12
CA ASP A 319 -20.37 -17.44 -20.83
C ASP A 319 -21.80 -16.91 -20.66
N ASP A 320 -22.78 -17.80 -20.51
CA ASP A 320 -24.19 -17.47 -20.25
C ASP A 320 -24.69 -18.21 -19.01
N LEU A 321 -24.71 -17.52 -17.87
CA LEU A 321 -25.18 -18.09 -16.61
C LEU A 321 -26.66 -18.50 -16.67
N LYS A 322 -27.51 -17.73 -17.36
CA LYS A 322 -28.95 -17.99 -17.42
C LYS A 322 -29.22 -19.26 -18.23
N GLY A 323 -28.70 -19.34 -19.45
CA GLY A 323 -28.82 -20.53 -20.29
C GLY A 323 -28.18 -21.76 -19.65
N TYR A 324 -27.01 -21.61 -19.03
CA TYR A 324 -26.35 -22.72 -18.32
C TYR A 324 -27.19 -23.23 -17.15
N ALA A 325 -27.77 -22.34 -16.35
CA ALA A 325 -28.59 -22.69 -15.19
C ALA A 325 -29.91 -23.37 -15.58
N GLU A 326 -30.54 -23.02 -16.70
CA GLU A 326 -31.77 -23.68 -17.17
C GLU A 326 -31.57 -25.19 -17.37
N VAL A 327 -30.39 -25.58 -17.86
CA VAL A 327 -30.04 -26.98 -18.11
C VAL A 327 -29.46 -27.66 -16.86
N ASN A 328 -28.73 -26.92 -16.01
CA ASN A 328 -27.92 -27.51 -14.95
C ASN A 328 -28.39 -27.19 -13.51
N LEU A 329 -29.57 -26.58 -13.32
CA LEU A 329 -30.02 -26.07 -12.00
C LEU A 329 -29.98 -27.12 -10.88
N GLU A 330 -30.40 -28.35 -11.18
CA GLU A 330 -30.37 -29.45 -10.20
C GLU A 330 -28.94 -29.78 -9.77
N ARG A 331 -28.02 -29.91 -10.74
CA ARG A 331 -26.61 -30.16 -10.47
C ARG A 331 -25.95 -29.02 -9.69
N ILE A 332 -26.22 -27.77 -10.08
CA ILE A 332 -25.71 -26.58 -9.38
C ILE A 332 -26.19 -26.60 -7.93
N THR A 333 -27.47 -26.87 -7.69
CA THR A 333 -28.05 -26.95 -6.35
C THR A 333 -27.41 -28.07 -5.52
N GLN A 334 -27.24 -29.27 -6.10
CA GLN A 334 -26.57 -30.39 -5.43
C GLN A 334 -25.14 -30.03 -4.98
N LEU A 335 -24.38 -29.36 -5.85
CA LEU A 335 -23.02 -28.90 -5.55
C LEU A 335 -23.00 -27.78 -4.50
N ALA A 336 -23.92 -26.81 -4.60
CA ALA A 336 -24.03 -25.70 -3.65
C ALA A 336 -24.35 -26.19 -2.23
N TYR A 337 -25.23 -27.18 -2.07
CA TYR A 337 -25.56 -27.77 -0.76
C TYR A 337 -24.63 -28.92 -0.35
N GLY A 338 -23.77 -29.41 -1.24
CA GLY A 338 -22.85 -30.52 -0.97
C GLY A 338 -23.53 -31.88 -0.77
N ARG A 339 -24.74 -32.08 -1.31
CA ARG A 339 -25.53 -33.32 -1.16
C ARG A 339 -26.30 -33.68 -2.43
N LYS A 340 -26.57 -34.98 -2.63
CA LYS A 340 -27.30 -35.50 -3.79
C LYS A 340 -28.80 -35.18 -3.74
N GLU A 341 -29.40 -35.31 -2.56
CA GLU A 341 -30.83 -35.07 -2.37
C GLU A 341 -31.08 -33.59 -2.15
N ILE A 342 -31.93 -33.01 -3.01
CA ILE A 342 -32.30 -31.59 -2.96
C ILE A 342 -33.83 -31.45 -3.03
N THR A 343 -34.34 -30.38 -2.41
CA THR A 343 -35.76 -30.06 -2.34
C THR A 343 -36.16 -29.04 -3.40
N LYS A 344 -37.46 -28.98 -3.72
CA LYS A 344 -38.01 -27.93 -4.62
C LYS A 344 -37.77 -26.51 -4.08
N SER A 345 -37.82 -26.32 -2.76
CA SER A 345 -37.51 -25.03 -2.13
C SER A 345 -36.07 -24.59 -2.36
N GLU A 346 -35.12 -25.52 -2.30
CA GLU A 346 -33.70 -25.22 -2.54
C GLU A 346 -33.43 -24.88 -4.00
N LEU A 347 -34.08 -25.59 -4.94
CA LEU A 347 -34.03 -25.25 -6.37
C LEU A 347 -34.52 -23.82 -6.63
N ILE A 348 -35.67 -23.45 -6.06
CA ILE A 348 -36.23 -22.10 -6.18
C ILE A 348 -35.30 -21.07 -5.55
N PHE A 349 -34.71 -21.39 -4.39
CA PHE A 349 -33.77 -20.52 -3.71
C PHE A 349 -32.54 -20.25 -4.58
N ILE A 350 -31.85 -21.29 -5.06
CA ILE A 350 -30.66 -21.14 -5.92
C ILE A 350 -31.00 -20.33 -7.16
N LYS A 351 -32.10 -20.65 -7.85
CA LYS A 351 -32.53 -19.93 -9.05
C LYS A 351 -32.66 -18.42 -8.81
N ARG A 352 -33.19 -18.01 -7.66
CA ARG A 352 -33.32 -16.58 -7.28
C ARG A 352 -32.00 -15.92 -6.92
N LYS A 353 -30.97 -16.69 -6.54
CA LYS A 353 -29.66 -16.15 -6.13
C LYS A 353 -28.64 -16.07 -7.25
N LEU A 354 -28.90 -16.68 -8.41
CA LEU A 354 -28.00 -16.62 -9.56
C LEU A 354 -27.69 -15.19 -10.00
N GLU A 355 -28.67 -14.28 -10.00
CA GLU A 355 -28.45 -12.86 -10.33
C GLU A 355 -27.43 -12.19 -9.39
N ARG A 356 -27.38 -12.61 -8.11
CA ARG A 356 -26.40 -12.07 -7.15
C ARG A 356 -24.99 -12.59 -7.40
N VAL A 357 -24.83 -13.73 -8.07
CA VAL A 357 -23.50 -14.24 -8.47
C VAL A 357 -22.86 -13.33 -9.51
N GLU A 358 -23.63 -12.79 -10.45
CA GLU A 358 -23.12 -11.83 -11.46
C GLU A 358 -22.66 -10.52 -10.81
N THR A 359 -23.42 -10.00 -9.84
CA THR A 359 -23.00 -8.84 -9.03
C THR A 359 -21.68 -9.15 -8.32
N LEU A 360 -21.57 -10.32 -7.67
CA LEU A 360 -20.35 -10.72 -6.96
C LEU A 360 -19.16 -10.92 -7.90
N LEU A 361 -19.35 -11.44 -9.12
CA LEU A 361 -18.29 -11.55 -10.12
C LEU A 361 -17.77 -10.19 -10.56
N THR A 362 -18.68 -9.23 -10.76
CA THR A 362 -18.33 -7.84 -11.10
C THR A 362 -17.48 -7.23 -10.00
N ILE A 363 -17.89 -7.40 -8.74
CA ILE A 363 -17.15 -6.92 -7.56
C ILE A 363 -15.80 -7.62 -7.43
N PHE A 364 -15.76 -8.94 -7.64
CA PHE A 364 -14.53 -9.73 -7.60
C PHE A 364 -13.49 -9.23 -8.61
N ASN A 365 -13.92 -8.96 -9.85
CA ASN A 365 -13.07 -8.42 -10.90
C ASN A 365 -12.62 -6.99 -10.61
N LYS A 366 -13.48 -6.16 -10.01
CA LYS A 366 -13.15 -4.78 -9.60
C LYS A 366 -12.07 -4.75 -8.50
N GLN A 367 -12.16 -5.66 -7.52
CA GLN A 367 -11.27 -5.64 -6.36
C GLN A 367 -9.90 -6.31 -6.62
N ARG A 368 -9.75 -7.07 -7.71
CA ARG A 368 -8.47 -7.66 -8.11
C ARG A 368 -7.69 -6.77 -9.07
N VAL A 369 -6.42 -6.57 -8.77
CA VAL A 369 -5.46 -5.73 -9.55
C VAL A 369 -4.94 -6.46 -10.82
N SER A 370 -5.43 -7.66 -11.14
CA SER A 370 -4.94 -8.43 -12.28
C SER A 370 -5.44 -7.85 -13.61
N ALA A 371 -4.56 -7.74 -14.61
CA ALA A 371 -4.90 -7.40 -16.00
C ALA A 371 -5.84 -8.40 -16.70
N TYR A 372 -6.27 -9.44 -15.98
CA TYR A 372 -7.20 -10.46 -16.44
C TYR A 372 -8.47 -10.36 -15.61
N SER A 373 -9.57 -9.98 -16.27
CA SER A 373 -10.92 -10.20 -15.74
C SER A 373 -11.09 -11.71 -15.52
N HIS A 374 -11.51 -12.13 -14.34
CA HIS A 374 -11.90 -13.51 -14.12
C HIS A 374 -13.23 -13.73 -14.84
N SER A 375 -13.25 -14.72 -15.72
CA SER A 375 -14.49 -15.23 -16.28
C SER A 375 -15.26 -16.00 -15.21
N LEU A 376 -16.58 -16.12 -15.40
CA LEU A 376 -17.40 -16.97 -14.55
C LEU A 376 -16.99 -18.43 -14.77
N THR A 377 -16.59 -19.11 -13.70
CA THR A 377 -16.31 -20.55 -13.73
C THR A 377 -17.24 -21.31 -12.81
N MET A 378 -17.33 -22.63 -12.98
CA MET A 378 -18.08 -23.48 -12.06
C MET A 378 -17.59 -23.33 -10.63
N THR A 379 -16.27 -23.24 -10.42
CA THR A 379 -15.70 -23.06 -9.08
C THR A 379 -16.14 -21.75 -8.46
N PHE A 380 -16.14 -20.65 -9.22
CA PHE A 380 -16.64 -19.36 -8.75
C PHE A 380 -18.13 -19.42 -8.41
N LEU A 381 -18.95 -19.96 -9.32
CA LEU A 381 -20.40 -20.08 -9.15
C LEU A 381 -20.76 -20.83 -7.87
N ILE A 382 -20.16 -22.02 -7.66
CA ILE A 382 -20.44 -22.83 -6.48
C ILE A 382 -19.90 -22.16 -5.21
N ALA A 383 -18.72 -21.54 -5.26
CA ALA A 383 -18.17 -20.80 -4.13
C ALA A 383 -19.08 -19.64 -3.69
N ALA A 384 -19.54 -18.83 -4.65
CA ALA A 384 -20.44 -17.71 -4.39
C ALA A 384 -21.78 -18.18 -3.81
N LEU A 385 -22.40 -19.21 -4.40
CA LEU A 385 -23.67 -19.75 -3.89
C LEU A 385 -23.53 -20.33 -2.49
N GLN A 386 -22.44 -21.05 -2.19
CA GLN A 386 -22.18 -21.58 -0.85
C GLN A 386 -22.05 -20.47 0.20
N GLU A 387 -21.34 -19.39 -0.11
CA GLU A 387 -21.20 -18.25 0.81
C GLU A 387 -22.50 -17.45 0.95
N ILE A 388 -23.34 -17.36 -0.10
CA ILE A 388 -24.69 -16.78 -0.01
C ILE A 388 -25.59 -17.61 0.91
N ILE A 389 -25.64 -18.93 0.72
CA ILE A 389 -26.43 -19.84 1.57
C ILE A 389 -25.98 -19.67 3.03
N LEU A 390 -24.67 -19.73 3.29
CA LEU A 390 -24.14 -19.57 4.65
C LEU A 390 -24.52 -18.21 5.24
N SER A 391 -24.43 -17.13 4.47
CA SER A 391 -24.72 -15.78 4.98
C SER A 391 -26.22 -15.54 5.24
N GLU A 392 -27.12 -16.28 4.57
CA GLU A 392 -28.58 -16.15 4.73
C GLU A 392 -29.23 -17.20 5.63
N CYS A 393 -28.57 -18.34 5.88
CA CYS A 393 -29.10 -19.45 6.68
C CYS A 393 -28.43 -19.61 8.05
N SER A 394 -27.39 -18.82 8.35
CA SER A 394 -26.74 -18.86 9.67
C SER A 394 -27.47 -18.00 10.69
N ASP A 395 -27.40 -18.39 11.96
CA ASP A 395 -28.02 -17.67 13.08
C ASP A 395 -27.43 -16.26 13.25
N GLU A 396 -28.25 -15.33 13.75
CA GLU A 396 -27.81 -13.99 14.14
C GLU A 396 -26.71 -14.10 15.21
N GLY A 397 -25.52 -13.56 14.92
CA GLY A 397 -24.37 -13.58 15.82
C GLY A 397 -23.19 -14.46 15.40
N ASP A 398 -23.28 -15.16 14.27
CA ASP A 398 -22.09 -15.78 13.67
C ASP A 398 -21.08 -14.68 13.27
N SER A 399 -19.84 -14.83 13.74
CA SER A 399 -18.73 -13.93 13.49
C SER A 399 -18.46 -13.68 11.99
N GLU A 400 -18.92 -14.54 11.08
CA GLU A 400 -18.70 -14.42 9.64
C GLU A 400 -19.88 -13.86 8.84
N THR A 401 -21.03 -13.65 9.46
CA THR A 401 -22.26 -13.17 8.80
C THR A 401 -22.45 -11.68 8.97
N SER A 402 -21.66 -11.06 9.86
CA SER A 402 -21.73 -9.65 10.18
C SER A 402 -20.35 -9.06 10.44
N TYR A 403 -20.21 -7.76 10.16
CA TYR A 403 -18.96 -7.05 10.37
C TYR A 403 -19.22 -5.69 11.00
N VAL A 404 -18.30 -5.26 11.87
CA VAL A 404 -18.29 -3.93 12.48
C VAL A 404 -17.16 -3.13 11.88
N TYR A 405 -17.49 -2.20 10.99
CA TYR A 405 -16.49 -1.29 10.46
C TYR A 405 -16.16 -0.19 11.48
N LYS A 406 -14.95 -0.27 12.04
CA LYS A 406 -14.46 0.67 13.05
C LYS A 406 -13.63 1.77 12.38
N TYR A 407 -14.18 2.98 12.36
CA TYR A 407 -13.49 4.20 11.94
C TYR A 407 -13.87 5.38 12.87
N TYR A 408 -13.22 6.53 12.71
CA TYR A 408 -13.49 7.71 13.54
C TYR A 408 -14.97 8.14 13.49
N LYS A 409 -15.62 8.23 14.66
CA LYS A 409 -17.06 8.46 14.87
C LYS A 409 -17.99 7.40 14.26
N SER A 410 -17.50 6.22 13.86
CA SER A 410 -18.42 5.16 13.41
C SER A 410 -19.37 4.78 14.54
N LYS A 411 -20.67 4.63 14.23
CA LYS A 411 -21.70 4.25 15.22
C LYS A 411 -21.52 2.81 15.75
N GLN A 412 -20.49 2.09 15.29
CA GLN A 412 -20.21 0.68 15.57
C GLN A 412 -21.42 -0.24 15.29
N THR A 413 -22.32 0.16 14.41
CA THR A 413 -23.48 -0.64 14.03
C THR A 413 -23.03 -1.86 13.26
N VAL A 414 -23.32 -3.03 13.83
CA VAL A 414 -23.12 -4.34 13.17
C VAL A 414 -24.01 -4.38 11.93
N ARG A 415 -23.42 -4.59 10.76
CA ARG A 415 -24.18 -4.84 9.51
C ARG A 415 -23.93 -6.26 9.07
N THR A 416 -24.99 -6.93 8.62
CA THR A 416 -24.87 -8.27 8.06
C THR A 416 -24.35 -8.21 6.62
N LEU A 417 -23.52 -9.18 6.22
CA LEU A 417 -23.00 -9.28 4.85
C LEU A 417 -24.13 -9.47 3.83
N SER A 418 -25.19 -10.19 4.21
CA SER A 418 -26.41 -10.37 3.40
C SER A 418 -27.18 -9.07 3.20
N SER A 419 -27.21 -8.18 4.20
CA SER A 419 -27.76 -6.84 4.02
C SER A 419 -26.89 -6.00 3.07
N ALA A 420 -25.56 -6.11 3.19
CA ALA A 420 -24.65 -5.38 2.32
C ALA A 420 -24.78 -5.82 0.84
N LEU A 421 -24.85 -7.13 0.59
CA LEU A 421 -25.00 -7.69 -0.75
C LEU A 421 -26.27 -7.19 -1.47
N LYS A 422 -27.35 -6.92 -0.74
CA LYS A 422 -28.60 -6.38 -1.31
C LYS A 422 -28.46 -4.93 -1.77
N ASN A 423 -27.54 -4.17 -1.19
CA ASN A 423 -27.38 -2.74 -1.38
C ASN A 423 -26.27 -2.36 -2.37
N PHE A 424 -25.45 -3.31 -2.82
CA PHE A 424 -24.36 -3.04 -3.77
C PHE A 424 -24.83 -2.39 -5.09
N ASP A 425 -26.08 -2.65 -5.50
CA ASP A 425 -26.64 -2.07 -6.73
C ASP A 425 -27.25 -0.67 -6.52
N VAL A 426 -27.37 -0.21 -5.26
CA VAL A 426 -28.15 0.98 -4.88
C VAL A 426 -27.26 2.08 -4.30
N GLU A 427 -26.29 1.74 -3.45
CA GLU A 427 -25.47 2.71 -2.72
C GLU A 427 -23.99 2.62 -3.14
N ARG A 428 -23.41 3.73 -3.60
CA ARG A 428 -21.96 3.86 -3.89
C ARG A 428 -21.24 4.58 -2.75
N ASN A 429 -21.28 4.00 -1.55
CA ASN A 429 -20.54 4.52 -0.41
C ASN A 429 -19.20 3.77 -0.25
N VAL A 430 -18.17 4.43 0.27
CA VAL A 430 -16.85 3.83 0.57
C VAL A 430 -16.94 2.76 1.65
N GLU A 431 -17.92 2.84 2.54
CA GLU A 431 -18.20 1.73 3.46
C GLU A 431 -18.54 0.42 2.71
N GLU A 432 -19.20 0.49 1.55
CA GLU A 432 -19.50 -0.69 0.73
C GLU A 432 -18.23 -1.38 0.23
N GLU A 433 -17.15 -0.63 -0.04
CA GLU A 433 -15.90 -1.22 -0.52
C GLU A 433 -15.29 -2.21 0.49
N ILE A 434 -15.47 -1.97 1.79
CA ILE A 434 -15.04 -2.93 2.82
C ILE A 434 -15.89 -4.20 2.77
N TYR A 435 -17.20 -4.07 2.57
CA TYR A 435 -18.08 -5.22 2.41
C TYR A 435 -17.81 -5.97 1.09
N GLU A 436 -17.46 -5.26 0.01
CA GLU A 436 -16.97 -5.85 -1.24
C GLU A 436 -15.73 -6.72 -0.97
N VAL A 437 -14.73 -6.20 -0.25
CA VAL A 437 -13.51 -6.95 0.12
C VAL A 437 -13.84 -8.17 0.99
N LEU A 438 -14.76 -8.04 1.96
CA LEU A 438 -15.20 -9.17 2.80
C LEU A 438 -15.84 -10.29 1.96
N TRP A 439 -16.73 -9.93 1.03
CA TRP A 439 -17.36 -10.88 0.12
C TRP A 439 -16.35 -11.56 -0.81
N VAL A 440 -15.46 -10.78 -1.42
CA VAL A 440 -14.39 -11.32 -2.27
C VAL A 440 -13.51 -12.30 -1.49
N THR A 441 -13.09 -11.94 -0.27
CA THR A 441 -12.27 -12.83 0.57
C THR A 441 -13.00 -14.13 0.90
N LYS A 442 -14.30 -14.08 1.24
CA LYS A 442 -15.11 -15.30 1.49
C LYS A 442 -15.16 -16.21 0.27
N ILE A 443 -15.41 -15.64 -0.90
CA ILE A 443 -15.47 -16.37 -2.17
C ILE A 443 -14.11 -16.97 -2.52
N GLU A 444 -13.02 -16.19 -2.47
CA GLU A 444 -11.68 -16.68 -2.76
C GLU A 444 -11.28 -17.84 -1.85
N ARG A 445 -11.43 -17.68 -0.54
CA ARG A 445 -11.18 -18.74 0.44
C ARG A 445 -11.95 -20.01 0.06
N ARG A 446 -13.23 -19.87 -0.30
CA ARG A 446 -14.06 -20.99 -0.71
C ARG A 446 -13.58 -21.63 -2.00
N MET A 447 -13.21 -20.84 -3.00
CA MET A 447 -12.65 -21.35 -4.26
C MET A 447 -11.40 -22.18 -4.00
N TYR A 448 -10.48 -21.71 -3.15
CA TYR A 448 -9.28 -22.48 -2.80
C TYR A 448 -9.59 -23.73 -1.98
N ALA A 449 -10.61 -23.71 -1.13
CA ALA A 449 -11.10 -24.92 -0.46
C ALA A 449 -11.65 -25.94 -1.47
N LEU A 450 -12.44 -25.50 -2.44
CA LEU A 450 -12.97 -26.34 -3.53
C LEU A 450 -11.89 -26.84 -4.49
N LYS A 451 -10.72 -26.20 -4.53
CA LYS A 451 -9.54 -26.64 -5.29
C LYS A 451 -8.59 -27.53 -4.46
N GLY A 452 -8.87 -27.76 -3.17
CA GLY A 452 -7.97 -28.49 -2.28
C GLY A 452 -6.64 -27.77 -2.02
N ARG A 453 -6.64 -26.42 -2.07
CA ARG A 453 -5.46 -25.56 -1.90
C ARG A 453 -5.68 -24.44 -0.87
N LEU A 454 -6.64 -24.62 0.05
CA LEU A 454 -6.97 -23.63 1.08
C LEU A 454 -5.77 -23.32 1.99
N ASP A 455 -5.03 -24.35 2.36
CA ASP A 455 -3.79 -24.26 3.12
C ASP A 455 -2.74 -23.35 2.44
N LEU A 456 -2.53 -23.52 1.13
CA LEU A 456 -1.62 -22.67 0.35
C LEU A 456 -2.13 -21.22 0.28
N TYR A 457 -3.45 -21.04 0.12
CA TYR A 457 -4.06 -19.72 0.14
C TYR A 457 -3.85 -19.02 1.49
N LEU A 458 -4.07 -19.71 2.60
CA LEU A 458 -3.86 -19.13 3.94
C LEU A 458 -2.39 -18.77 4.18
N LEU A 459 -1.44 -19.58 3.70
CA LEU A 459 -0.02 -19.21 3.69
C LEU A 459 0.24 -17.93 2.88
N SER A 460 -0.42 -17.77 1.72
CA SER A 460 -0.29 -16.55 0.91
C SER A 460 -0.92 -15.31 1.56
N VAL A 461 -1.99 -15.48 2.35
CA VAL A 461 -2.60 -14.43 3.17
C VAL A 461 -1.62 -14.01 4.25
N GLU A 462 -1.01 -14.96 4.95
CA GLU A 462 -0.01 -14.70 5.98
C GLU A 462 1.23 -13.98 5.40
N ILE A 463 1.72 -14.38 4.23
CA ILE A 463 2.77 -13.66 3.50
C ILE A 463 2.34 -12.22 3.20
N GLY A 464 1.10 -12.02 2.75
CA GLY A 464 0.52 -10.69 2.52
C GLY A 464 0.49 -9.83 3.80
N GLU A 465 0.22 -10.43 4.96
CA GLU A 465 0.31 -9.74 6.25
C GLU A 465 1.73 -9.29 6.56
N GLN A 466 2.74 -10.13 6.34
CA GLN A 466 4.15 -9.75 6.54
C GLN A 466 4.57 -8.63 5.58
N ILE A 467 4.17 -8.70 4.29
CA ILE A 467 4.41 -7.63 3.31
C ILE A 467 3.78 -6.32 3.79
N ASN A 468 2.54 -6.36 4.27
CA ASN A 468 1.88 -5.18 4.82
C ASN A 468 2.63 -4.59 6.03
N GLN A 469 3.25 -5.41 6.89
CA GLN A 469 4.10 -4.90 7.97
C GLN A 469 5.35 -4.21 7.44
N ILE A 470 6.01 -4.78 6.43
CA ILE A 470 7.17 -4.14 5.77
C ILE A 470 6.77 -2.79 5.16
N ILE A 471 5.65 -2.72 4.43
CA ILE A 471 5.15 -1.46 3.88
C ILE A 471 4.95 -0.43 5.00
N LYS A 472 4.32 -0.81 6.13
CA LYS A 472 4.12 0.09 7.28
C LYS A 472 5.43 0.56 7.89
N ILE A 473 6.43 -0.31 8.00
CA ILE A 473 7.75 0.05 8.50
C ILE A 473 8.38 1.09 7.57
N ILE A 474 8.37 0.85 6.26
CA ILE A 474 8.89 1.78 5.26
C ILE A 474 8.15 3.12 5.34
N THR A 475 6.80 3.11 5.26
CA THR A 475 5.99 4.33 5.21
C THR A 475 5.90 5.09 6.53
N ARG A 476 6.43 4.55 7.63
CA ARG A 476 6.57 5.29 8.90
C ARG A 476 7.82 6.16 8.94
N VAL A 477 8.80 5.92 8.08
CA VAL A 477 10.05 6.69 8.02
C VAL A 477 9.74 8.14 7.63
N PRO A 478 10.05 9.14 8.48
CA PRO A 478 9.70 10.53 8.25
C PRO A 478 10.57 11.28 7.22
N HIS A 479 11.36 10.56 6.42
CA HIS A 479 12.26 11.09 5.40
C HIS A 479 12.17 10.25 4.13
N LEU A 480 11.88 10.88 2.98
CA LEU A 480 11.54 10.27 1.70
C LEU A 480 12.70 9.47 1.12
N ALA A 481 13.92 10.01 1.11
CA ALA A 481 15.09 9.31 0.57
C ALA A 481 15.38 8.03 1.38
N THR A 482 15.39 8.15 2.71
CA THR A 482 15.52 7.04 3.65
C THR A 482 14.40 6.00 3.48
N MET A 483 13.15 6.43 3.29
CA MET A 483 12.03 5.55 2.99
C MET A 483 12.27 4.74 1.69
N TYR A 484 12.76 5.40 0.64
CA TYR A 484 13.08 4.75 -0.63
C TYR A 484 14.30 3.83 -0.54
N ALA A 485 15.34 4.24 0.21
CA ALA A 485 16.52 3.41 0.48
C ALA A 485 16.13 2.14 1.24
N LEU A 486 15.27 2.26 2.27
CA LEU A 486 14.77 1.12 3.03
C LEU A 486 13.89 0.20 2.16
N HIS A 487 13.07 0.77 1.29
CA HIS A 487 12.34 -0.01 0.28
C HIS A 487 13.28 -0.82 -0.62
N ASN A 488 14.31 -0.20 -1.19
CA ASN A 488 15.28 -0.87 -2.05
C ASN A 488 16.06 -1.94 -1.30
N TYR A 489 16.46 -1.66 -0.06
CA TYR A 489 17.10 -2.65 0.80
C TYR A 489 16.22 -3.89 1.01
N PHE A 490 14.95 -3.69 1.40
CA PHE A 490 14.04 -4.79 1.64
C PHE A 490 13.72 -5.59 0.36
N THR A 491 13.48 -4.92 -0.76
CA THR A 491 13.26 -5.61 -2.04
C THR A 491 14.50 -6.34 -2.52
N ASP A 492 15.70 -5.83 -2.22
CA ASP A 492 16.96 -6.50 -2.54
C ASP A 492 17.16 -7.79 -1.73
N GLN A 493 16.72 -7.82 -0.47
CA GLN A 493 16.71 -9.03 0.35
C GLN A 493 15.60 -10.01 -0.10
N LEU A 494 14.47 -9.49 -0.57
CA LEU A 494 13.26 -10.23 -0.88
C LEU A 494 13.03 -10.30 -2.39
N MET A 495 13.71 -11.25 -3.05
CA MET A 495 13.40 -11.64 -4.43
C MET A 495 11.99 -12.28 -4.46
N LEU A 496 10.95 -11.45 -4.59
CA LEU A 496 9.55 -11.83 -4.78
C LEU A 496 9.19 -12.00 -6.27
N THR A 497 10.19 -12.04 -7.15
CA THR A 497 10.03 -12.37 -8.57
C THR A 497 10.17 -13.88 -8.77
N GLU A 498 9.38 -14.41 -9.69
CA GLU A 498 9.12 -15.84 -9.95
C GLU A 498 10.35 -16.75 -9.80
N LYS A 499 10.47 -17.39 -8.63
CA LYS A 499 11.64 -18.17 -8.23
C LYS A 499 11.74 -19.60 -8.75
N LYS A 500 10.70 -20.12 -9.42
CA LYS A 500 10.74 -21.54 -9.84
C LYS A 500 11.86 -21.80 -10.85
N THR A 501 12.15 -20.82 -11.71
CA THR A 501 13.33 -20.79 -12.57
C THR A 501 14.63 -20.54 -11.78
N ILE A 502 14.64 -19.61 -10.82
CA ILE A 502 15.85 -19.26 -10.05
C ILE A 502 16.37 -20.41 -9.19
N GLY A 503 15.51 -21.13 -8.45
CA GLY A 503 15.94 -22.24 -7.60
C GLY A 503 16.44 -23.45 -8.40
N GLN A 504 15.77 -23.76 -9.51
CA GLN A 504 16.20 -24.80 -10.45
C GLN A 504 17.52 -24.42 -11.13
N TYR A 505 17.62 -23.22 -11.70
CA TYR A 505 18.87 -22.71 -12.28
C TYR A 505 19.98 -22.56 -11.25
N GLN A 506 19.68 -22.23 -10.00
CA GLN A 506 20.68 -22.21 -8.93
C GLN A 506 21.22 -23.62 -8.66
N ASN A 507 20.35 -24.62 -8.56
CA ASN A 507 20.77 -26.00 -8.35
C ASN A 507 21.52 -26.55 -9.57
N GLU A 508 21.03 -26.28 -10.78
CA GLU A 508 21.69 -26.67 -12.04
C GLU A 508 23.05 -25.99 -12.19
N PHE A 509 23.14 -24.68 -11.94
CA PHE A 509 24.39 -23.92 -11.97
C PHE A 509 25.40 -24.46 -10.95
N THR A 510 24.99 -24.60 -9.67
CA THR A 510 25.89 -25.09 -8.61
C THR A 510 26.33 -26.53 -8.85
N THR A 511 25.43 -27.39 -9.33
CA THR A 511 25.73 -28.78 -9.70
C THR A 511 26.70 -28.81 -10.88
N ALA A 512 26.45 -28.04 -11.94
CA ALA A 512 27.32 -27.98 -13.11
C ALA A 512 28.73 -27.48 -12.76
N ILE A 513 28.85 -26.46 -11.90
CA ILE A 513 30.15 -25.98 -11.41
C ILE A 513 30.86 -27.10 -10.63
N LYS A 514 30.18 -27.77 -9.70
CA LYS A 514 30.77 -28.86 -8.92
C LYS A 514 31.20 -30.03 -9.78
N GLU A 515 30.36 -30.48 -10.70
CA GLU A 515 30.67 -31.61 -11.60
C GLU A 515 31.83 -31.29 -12.55
N LYS A 516 31.92 -30.06 -13.06
CA LYS A 516 32.91 -29.68 -14.09
C LYS A 516 34.23 -29.15 -13.52
N THR A 517 34.24 -28.66 -12.29
CA THR A 517 35.43 -28.05 -11.68
C THR A 517 35.89 -28.75 -10.40
N ASN A 518 35.05 -29.59 -9.78
CA ASN A 518 35.26 -30.20 -8.46
C ASN A 518 35.31 -29.20 -7.28
N PHE A 519 34.72 -28.00 -7.47
CA PHE A 519 34.55 -26.99 -6.42
C PHE A 519 33.08 -26.85 -6.01
N ASP A 520 32.84 -26.73 -4.71
CA ASP A 520 31.55 -26.34 -4.16
C ASP A 520 31.23 -24.88 -4.47
N CYS A 521 30.09 -24.64 -5.11
CA CYS A 521 29.65 -23.29 -5.44
C CYS A 521 28.81 -22.68 -4.30
N ILE A 522 29.26 -21.56 -3.76
CA ILE A 522 28.55 -20.76 -2.76
C ILE A 522 28.12 -19.45 -3.41
N ILE A 523 26.82 -19.26 -3.60
CA ILE A 523 26.30 -17.96 -4.05
C ILE A 523 25.91 -17.12 -2.83
N ARG A 524 26.58 -15.97 -2.65
CA ARG A 524 26.31 -15.08 -1.51
C ARG A 524 25.25 -14.00 -1.78
N THR A 525 24.89 -13.75 -3.04
CA THR A 525 23.85 -12.76 -3.37
C THR A 525 22.82 -13.34 -4.32
N ARG A 526 21.54 -13.35 -3.93
CA ARG A 526 20.46 -13.83 -4.80
C ARG A 526 20.26 -12.99 -6.07
N ARG A 527 20.73 -11.73 -6.05
CA ARG A 527 20.73 -10.78 -7.18
C ARG A 527 21.58 -11.20 -8.38
N ILE A 528 22.47 -12.18 -8.23
CA ILE A 528 23.13 -12.81 -9.38
C ILE A 528 22.08 -13.52 -10.24
N PHE A 529 21.03 -14.06 -9.61
CA PHE A 529 20.04 -14.84 -10.35
C PHE A 529 19.00 -14.03 -11.10
N SER A 530 18.86 -12.73 -10.83
CA SER A 530 18.11 -11.84 -11.72
C SER A 530 18.82 -11.61 -13.06
N LEU A 531 20.05 -12.14 -13.25
CA LEU A 531 20.73 -12.22 -14.54
C LEU A 531 20.41 -13.52 -15.30
N PHE A 532 19.67 -14.45 -14.68
CA PHE A 532 19.16 -15.66 -15.32
C PHE A 532 17.66 -15.48 -15.56
N ASP A 533 17.36 -14.69 -16.58
CA ASP A 533 16.02 -14.46 -17.10
C ASP A 533 15.48 -15.64 -17.93
N ASP A 534 16.36 -16.54 -18.37
CA ASP A 534 16.08 -17.67 -19.27
C ASP A 534 17.13 -18.81 -19.13
N GLU A 535 16.73 -20.04 -19.48
CA GLU A 535 17.54 -21.27 -19.50
C GLU A 535 18.79 -21.11 -20.38
N ASP A 536 18.65 -20.50 -21.56
CA ASP A 536 19.77 -20.34 -22.50
C ASP A 536 20.80 -19.34 -21.97
N VAL A 537 20.35 -18.28 -21.30
CA VAL A 537 21.21 -17.31 -20.60
C VAL A 537 21.92 -17.99 -19.42
N CYS A 538 21.21 -18.84 -18.68
CA CYS A 538 21.80 -19.63 -17.59
C CYS A 538 22.88 -20.59 -18.10
N LYS A 539 22.62 -21.36 -19.17
CA LYS A 539 23.61 -22.27 -19.77
C LYS A 539 24.83 -21.53 -20.31
N GLY A 540 24.63 -20.43 -21.03
CA GLY A 540 25.70 -19.59 -21.57
C GLY A 540 26.59 -19.03 -20.45
N PHE A 541 25.97 -18.49 -19.40
CA PHE A 541 26.70 -17.97 -18.25
C PHE A 541 27.43 -19.07 -17.45
N THR A 542 26.81 -20.24 -17.26
CA THR A 542 27.44 -21.40 -16.60
C THR A 542 28.71 -21.82 -17.35
N GLY A 543 28.64 -21.92 -18.68
CA GLY A 543 29.80 -22.21 -19.52
C GLY A 543 30.92 -21.18 -19.37
N LEU A 544 30.57 -19.89 -19.35
CA LEU A 544 31.53 -18.80 -19.12
C LEU A 544 32.22 -18.92 -17.74
N MET A 545 31.47 -19.27 -16.69
CA MET A 545 32.02 -19.43 -15.34
C MET A 545 32.95 -20.63 -15.24
N ILE A 546 32.59 -21.78 -15.82
CA ILE A 546 33.45 -22.97 -15.84
C ILE A 546 34.77 -22.65 -16.56
N CYS A 547 34.70 -21.97 -17.71
CA CYS A 547 35.89 -21.54 -18.44
C CYS A 547 36.75 -20.57 -17.62
N ALA A 548 36.12 -19.62 -16.91
CA ALA A 548 36.84 -18.70 -16.03
C ALA A 548 37.52 -19.44 -14.87
N ILE A 549 36.83 -20.37 -14.19
CA ILE A 549 37.41 -21.16 -13.09
C ILE A 549 38.58 -21.99 -13.60
N ASN A 550 38.41 -22.76 -14.67
CA ASN A 550 39.48 -23.59 -15.22
C ASN A 550 40.67 -22.75 -15.69
N GLY A 551 40.40 -21.64 -16.40
CA GLY A 551 41.46 -20.71 -16.79
C GLY A 551 42.22 -20.13 -15.61
N LEU A 552 41.55 -19.85 -14.49
CA LEU A 552 42.19 -19.37 -13.26
C LEU A 552 42.96 -20.47 -12.51
N LEU A 553 42.52 -21.72 -12.58
CA LEU A 553 43.24 -22.88 -12.03
C LEU A 553 44.50 -23.21 -12.85
N ASP A 554 44.46 -22.99 -14.16
CA ASP A 554 45.58 -23.25 -15.10
C ASP A 554 46.66 -22.16 -15.06
N LEU A 555 46.37 -20.98 -14.49
CA LEU A 555 47.39 -19.96 -14.27
C LEU A 555 48.46 -20.52 -13.31
N THR A 556 49.64 -20.83 -13.85
CA THR A 556 50.81 -21.44 -13.20
C THR A 556 51.46 -20.62 -12.06
N LYS A 557 50.76 -19.65 -11.47
CA LYS A 557 51.27 -18.73 -10.43
C LYS A 557 50.50 -18.78 -9.10
N TRP A 558 49.85 -19.90 -8.76
CA TRP A 558 49.37 -20.13 -7.38
C TRP A 558 50.54 -20.64 -6.55
N ASN A 559 51.32 -19.73 -5.99
CA ASN A 559 52.63 -20.05 -5.41
C ASN A 559 52.58 -20.50 -3.94
N ARG A 560 51.40 -20.53 -3.28
CA ARG A 560 51.26 -20.99 -1.90
C ARG A 560 49.96 -21.76 -1.63
N GLU A 561 50.07 -22.83 -0.85
CA GLU A 561 48.91 -23.48 -0.24
C GLU A 561 48.17 -22.46 0.65
N GLY A 562 46.86 -22.25 0.41
CA GLY A 562 46.01 -21.32 1.17
C GLY A 562 45.64 -20.01 0.47
N GLU A 563 46.07 -19.77 -0.77
CA GLU A 563 45.69 -18.56 -1.50
C GLU A 563 44.19 -18.55 -1.87
N VAL A 564 43.53 -17.44 -1.55
CA VAL A 564 42.18 -17.10 -2.01
C VAL A 564 42.32 -16.14 -3.18
N TYR A 565 41.83 -16.54 -4.35
CA TYR A 565 41.91 -15.70 -5.53
C TYR A 565 40.61 -14.95 -5.75
N LYS A 566 40.67 -13.63 -5.93
CA LYS A 566 39.51 -12.78 -6.21
C LYS A 566 39.67 -12.08 -7.55
N THR A 567 38.64 -12.13 -8.38
CA THR A 567 38.60 -11.33 -9.61
C THR A 567 37.19 -10.91 -9.95
N VAL A 568 37.07 -9.95 -10.86
CA VAL A 568 35.81 -9.36 -11.26
C VAL A 568 35.58 -9.64 -12.75
N ILE A 569 34.41 -10.17 -13.06
CA ILE A 569 33.98 -10.58 -14.39
C ILE A 569 32.64 -9.93 -14.76
N TYR A 570 32.28 -10.02 -16.04
CA TYR A 570 31.00 -9.54 -16.59
C TYR A 570 30.77 -8.03 -16.38
N ASN A 571 31.49 -7.18 -17.13
CA ASN A 571 31.37 -5.71 -17.08
C ASN A 571 31.45 -5.10 -15.67
N HIS A 572 32.33 -5.66 -14.82
CA HIS A 572 32.47 -5.26 -13.42
C HIS A 572 31.23 -5.48 -12.54
N ARG A 573 30.36 -6.45 -12.89
CA ARG A 573 29.13 -6.74 -12.14
C ARG A 573 29.17 -8.01 -11.33
N ILE A 574 30.14 -8.90 -11.51
CA ILE A 574 30.25 -10.15 -10.76
C ILE A 574 31.67 -10.31 -10.21
N GLU A 575 31.83 -10.51 -8.92
CA GLU A 575 33.10 -10.85 -8.27
C GLU A 575 33.09 -12.35 -7.96
N ILE A 576 34.19 -13.02 -8.30
CA ILE A 576 34.41 -14.42 -8.02
C ILE A 576 35.57 -14.57 -7.04
N GLU A 577 35.38 -15.45 -6.07
CA GLU A 577 36.39 -15.84 -5.10
C GLU A 577 36.60 -17.36 -5.18
N ILE A 578 37.84 -17.81 -5.39
CA ILE A 578 38.20 -19.22 -5.42
C ILE A 578 39.07 -19.53 -4.21
N ASN A 579 38.57 -20.39 -3.32
CA ASN A 579 39.32 -20.97 -2.21
C ASN A 579 39.69 -22.41 -2.55
N ARG A 580 40.95 -22.63 -2.91
CA ARG A 580 41.45 -23.94 -3.31
C ARG A 580 41.54 -24.94 -2.16
N GLN A 581 41.88 -24.48 -0.96
CA GLN A 581 42.01 -25.36 0.22
C GLN A 581 40.66 -25.96 0.62
N GLN A 582 39.61 -25.13 0.61
CA GLN A 582 38.25 -25.56 0.93
C GLN A 582 37.51 -26.13 -0.28
N ARG A 583 38.12 -26.10 -1.47
CA ARG A 583 37.48 -26.40 -2.76
C ARG A 583 36.17 -25.63 -2.94
N GLN A 584 36.19 -24.33 -2.65
CA GLN A 584 35.01 -23.47 -2.76
C GLN A 584 35.17 -22.42 -3.86
N PHE A 585 34.13 -22.26 -4.65
CA PHE A 585 33.93 -21.17 -5.59
C PHE A 585 32.80 -20.29 -5.07
N ILE A 586 33.10 -19.04 -4.75
CA ILE A 586 32.15 -18.11 -4.17
C ILE A 586 31.81 -17.04 -5.20
N LEU A 587 30.52 -16.89 -5.48
CA LEU A 587 30.01 -15.94 -6.46
C LEU A 587 29.33 -14.77 -5.76
N HIS A 588 29.77 -13.57 -6.12
CA HIS A 588 29.28 -12.29 -5.59
C HIS A 588 28.93 -11.35 -6.75
N LYS A 589 28.06 -10.36 -6.53
CA LYS A 589 27.90 -9.24 -7.47
C LYS A 589 29.06 -8.25 -7.23
N SER A 590 29.86 -7.94 -8.26
CA SER A 590 30.93 -6.95 -8.17
C SER A 590 30.35 -5.54 -8.02
N ARG A 591 30.70 -4.93 -6.87
CA ARG A 591 30.55 -3.53 -6.42
C ARG A 591 29.12 -3.03 -6.13
N LYS A 592 28.84 -2.30 -5.02
CA LYS A 592 29.66 -1.81 -3.88
C LYS A 592 28.87 -1.95 -2.57
N PHE A 593 28.52 -3.14 -2.10
CA PHE A 593 28.07 -3.25 -0.72
C PHE A 593 28.68 -4.49 -0.08
N THR A 594 29.82 -4.31 0.59
CA THR A 594 30.11 -5.20 1.72
C THR A 594 29.02 -4.92 2.77
N ASN A 595 28.68 -5.88 3.64
CA ASN A 595 27.76 -5.59 4.77
C ASN A 595 28.18 -4.31 5.51
N GLY A 596 29.49 -4.00 5.57
CA GLY A 596 30.02 -2.76 6.14
C GLY A 596 29.76 -1.49 5.30
N ASP A 597 29.70 -1.57 3.98
CA ASP A 597 29.35 -0.45 3.10
C ASP A 597 27.83 -0.24 3.02
N GLU A 598 27.04 -1.32 3.14
CA GLU A 598 25.57 -1.28 3.26
C GLU A 598 25.20 -0.66 4.60
N ILE A 599 25.85 -1.10 5.69
CA ILE A 599 25.76 -0.45 6.99
C ILE A 599 26.25 0.99 6.92
N LYS A 600 27.32 1.33 6.18
CA LYS A 600 27.77 2.72 6.02
C LYS A 600 26.82 3.57 5.18
N GLU A 601 26.19 3.03 4.14
CA GLU A 601 25.20 3.75 3.35
C GLU A 601 23.91 3.93 4.14
N LEU A 602 23.46 2.90 4.85
CA LEU A 602 22.40 3.00 5.83
C LEU A 602 22.79 4.04 6.91
N GLN A 603 24.00 4.01 7.45
CA GLN A 603 24.52 5.02 8.39
C GLN A 603 24.52 6.43 7.80
N ASN A 604 24.97 6.60 6.55
CA ASN A 604 25.02 7.87 5.83
C ASN A 604 23.61 8.40 5.49
N ASN A 605 22.60 7.53 5.41
CA ASN A 605 21.19 7.86 5.23
C ASN A 605 20.40 7.91 6.56
N GLY A 606 21.10 7.98 7.71
CA GLY A 606 20.46 8.08 9.04
C GLY A 606 19.91 6.77 9.61
N LEU A 607 20.10 5.65 8.92
CA LEU A 607 19.63 4.30 9.28
C LEU A 607 20.63 3.51 10.15
N SER A 608 21.70 4.17 10.63
CA SER A 608 22.74 3.60 11.51
C SER A 608 22.20 2.87 12.75
N LYS A 609 21.01 3.28 13.21
CA LYS A 609 20.32 2.76 14.40
C LYS A 609 19.18 1.81 14.07
N MET A 610 18.84 1.63 12.78
CA MET A 610 17.81 0.68 12.34
C MET A 610 18.31 -0.75 12.14
N VAL A 611 19.64 -0.93 12.10
CA VAL A 611 20.28 -2.23 12.01
C VAL A 611 21.04 -2.46 13.31
N ILE A 612 20.76 -3.60 13.95
CA ILE A 612 21.69 -4.49 14.69
C ILE A 612 20.86 -5.28 15.73
N ASN A 613 20.66 -6.56 15.44
CA ASN A 613 20.99 -7.65 16.36
C ASN A 613 21.04 -8.95 15.55
N LYS A 614 22.26 -9.48 15.38
CA LYS A 614 22.64 -10.70 14.62
C LYS A 614 22.80 -10.53 13.10
N LEU A 615 23.99 -10.07 12.69
CA LEU A 615 24.71 -10.61 11.54
C LEU A 615 26.03 -11.19 12.04
#